data_AF-A0A438W4A2-F1
#
_entry.id   AF-A0A438W4A2-F1
#
_cell.length_a   1.000
_cell.length_b   1.000
_cell.length_c   1.000
_cell.angle_alpha   90.00
_cell.angle_beta   90.00
_cell.angle_gamma   90.00
#
_symmetry.space_group_name_H-M   'P 1'
#
loop_
_entity.id
_entity.type
_entity.pdbx_description
1 polymer ?
#
loop_
_entity_poly.entity_id
_entity_poly.type
_entity_poly.pdbx_seq_one_letter_code
_entity_poly.pdbx_strand_id
1 'polypeptide(L)'
;LAERNMTKKEFLVPTRGNITDRNDEFLATNELVFGVFLPSGLKQKELLEKIEIIQKFFPNFSKETLLNNYQKENSLYNHNLIKVVGFIPYIAMQSLYAKLIQTQGIFA
;
A
#
# COMPACT_ATOMS: atom_id res chain seq x y z
N LEU A 1 -6.31 13.17 33.12
CA LEU A 1 -5.12 13.90 32.63
C LEU A 1 -4.81 13.46 31.20
N ALA A 2 -5.11 14.33 30.24
CA ALA A 2 -4.49 14.40 28.91
C ALA A 2 -4.79 15.82 28.39
N GLU A 3 -4.21 16.83 29.05
CA GLU A 3 -4.55 18.25 28.89
C GLU A 3 -3.68 18.99 27.85
N ARG A 4 -3.03 18.28 26.90
CA ARG A 4 -2.17 18.94 25.90
C ARG A 4 -2.42 18.39 24.50
N ASN A 5 -2.68 19.30 23.56
CA ASN A 5 -2.76 18.99 22.14
C ASN A 5 -1.43 18.42 21.62
N MET A 6 -1.49 17.47 20.69
CA MET A 6 -0.33 16.82 20.09
C MET A 6 -0.11 17.30 18.65
N THR A 7 1.16 17.49 18.25
CA THR A 7 1.52 17.93 16.89
C THR A 7 1.87 16.74 16.01
N LYS A 8 1.28 16.65 14.81
CA LYS A 8 1.65 15.67 13.77
C LYS A 8 2.56 16.34 12.75
N LYS A 9 3.63 15.65 12.32
CA LYS A 9 4.53 16.10 11.25
C LYS A 9 4.37 15.19 10.04
N GLU A 10 4.25 15.78 8.86
CA GLU A 10 4.21 15.07 7.58
C GLU A 10 5.33 15.61 6.69
N PHE A 11 5.98 14.72 5.93
CA PHE A 11 7.07 15.09 5.03
C PHE A 11 6.56 15.10 3.59
N LEU A 12 6.75 16.23 2.90
CA LEU A 12 6.48 16.34 1.47
C LEU A 12 7.76 15.97 0.71
N VAL A 13 7.84 14.72 0.24
CA VAL A 13 9.01 14.20 -0.49
C VAL A 13 8.79 14.43 -2.00
N PRO A 14 9.71 15.08 -2.72
CA PRO A 14 9.59 15.26 -4.16
C PRO A 14 9.79 13.94 -4.91
N THR A 15 9.16 13.80 -6.07
CA THR A 15 9.42 12.67 -6.98
C THR A 15 10.83 12.75 -7.58
N ARG A 16 11.42 11.60 -7.91
CA ARG A 16 12.73 11.54 -8.56
C ARG A 16 12.67 12.24 -9.93
N GLY A 17 13.69 13.02 -10.29
CA GLY A 17 13.76 13.67 -11.61
C GLY A 17 13.90 12.68 -12.76
N ASN A 18 13.44 13.08 -13.95
CA ASN A 18 13.61 12.33 -15.19
C ASN A 18 15.06 12.47 -15.70
N ILE A 19 15.55 11.43 -16.38
CA ILE A 19 16.84 11.45 -17.06
C ILE A 19 16.58 11.49 -18.55
N THR A 20 17.11 12.50 -19.24
CA THR A 20 17.00 12.67 -20.69
C THR A 20 18.37 12.65 -21.36
N ASP A 21 18.42 12.22 -22.62
CA ASP A 21 19.61 12.36 -23.46
C ASP A 21 19.76 13.80 -24.01
N ARG A 22 20.85 14.10 -24.73
CA ARG A 22 21.12 15.37 -25.42
C ARG A 22 20.01 15.85 -26.38
N ASN A 23 19.10 14.97 -26.77
CA ASN A 23 17.98 15.27 -27.66
C ASN A 23 16.63 15.29 -26.90
N ASP A 24 16.65 15.39 -25.57
CA ASP A 24 15.48 15.37 -24.68
C ASP A 24 14.65 14.08 -24.68
N GLU A 25 15.20 12.98 -25.21
CA GLU A 25 14.57 11.66 -25.13
C GLU A 25 14.70 11.07 -23.71
N PHE A 26 13.61 10.52 -23.19
CA PHE A 26 13.58 9.93 -21.85
C PHE A 26 14.40 8.63 -21.79
N LEU A 27 15.49 8.66 -21.01
CA LEU A 27 16.29 7.49 -20.66
C LEU A 27 15.81 6.84 -19.35
N ALA A 28 15.28 7.64 -18.42
CA ALA A 28 14.62 7.15 -17.21
C ALA A 28 13.49 8.08 -16.79
N THR A 29 12.33 7.49 -16.48
CA THR A 29 11.14 8.18 -15.97
C THR A 29 10.55 7.40 -14.80
N ASN A 30 9.56 7.96 -14.13
CA ASN A 30 8.82 7.29 -13.08
C ASN A 30 7.44 6.85 -13.59
N GLU A 31 6.98 5.71 -13.11
CA GLU A 31 5.63 5.21 -13.41
C GLU A 31 4.76 5.29 -12.15
N LEU A 32 3.52 5.74 -12.32
CA LEU A 32 2.55 5.76 -11.25
C LEU A 32 1.92 4.38 -11.08
N VAL A 33 2.05 3.82 -9.88
CA VAL A 33 1.49 2.53 -9.50
C VAL A 33 0.82 2.62 -8.13
N PHE A 34 -0.12 1.72 -7.88
CA PHE A 34 -0.79 1.60 -6.59
C PHE A 34 -0.17 0.49 -5.75
N GLY A 35 -0.40 0.59 -4.44
CA GLY A 35 -0.15 -0.48 -3.48
C GLY A 35 -1.37 -0.63 -2.58
N VAL A 36 -1.60 -1.83 -2.04
CA VAL A 36 -2.66 -2.07 -1.07
C VAL A 36 -2.05 -2.28 0.30
N PHE A 37 -2.58 -1.60 1.30
CA PHE A 37 -2.05 -1.56 2.65
C PHE A 37 -3.06 -2.01 3.70
N LEU A 38 -2.54 -2.61 4.77
CA LEU A 38 -3.27 -3.00 5.97
C LEU A 38 -2.68 -2.33 7.21
N PRO A 39 -3.47 -2.04 8.25
CA PRO A 39 -2.93 -1.56 9.52
C PRO A 39 -2.01 -2.61 10.16
N SER A 40 -0.96 -2.18 10.84
CA SER A 40 -0.11 -3.08 11.62
C SER A 40 -0.82 -3.59 12.88
N GLY A 41 -0.34 -4.70 13.45
CA GLY A 41 -0.87 -5.23 14.71
C GLY A 41 -2.29 -5.83 14.63
N LEU A 42 -2.77 -6.18 13.43
CA LEU A 42 -4.04 -6.90 13.25
C LEU A 42 -4.05 -8.24 13.99
N LYS A 43 -5.22 -8.61 14.53
CA LYS A 43 -5.45 -9.95 15.08
C LYS A 43 -5.42 -10.98 13.94
N GLN A 44 -4.89 -12.18 14.21
CA GLN A 44 -4.73 -13.24 13.20
C GLN A 44 -6.02 -13.54 12.42
N LYS A 45 -7.17 -13.62 13.11
CA LYS A 45 -8.46 -13.87 12.46
C LYS A 45 -8.85 -12.75 11.48
N GLU A 46 -8.73 -11.50 11.91
CA GLU A 46 -9.05 -10.33 11.11
C GLU A 46 -8.11 -10.17 9.91
N LEU A 47 -6.82 -10.46 10.11
CA LEU A 47 -5.82 -10.46 9.05
C LEU A 47 -6.18 -11.45 7.95
N LEU A 48 -6.56 -12.68 8.32
CA LEU A 48 -6.96 -13.71 7.35
C LEU A 48 -8.20 -13.29 6.57
N GLU A 49 -9.23 -12.77 7.25
CA GLU A 49 -10.45 -12.27 6.59
C GLU A 49 -10.14 -11.14 5.58
N LYS A 50 -9.28 -10.19 5.96
CA LYS A 50 -8.87 -9.10 5.06
C LYS A 50 -8.02 -9.59 3.88
N ILE A 51 -7.11 -10.55 4.10
CA ILE A 51 -6.34 -11.19 3.03
C ILE A 51 -7.25 -11.90 2.03
N GLU A 52 -8.31 -12.57 2.51
CA GLU A 52 -9.29 -13.19 1.62
C GLU A 52 -10.06 -12.19 0.77
N ILE A 53 -10.44 -11.04 1.35
CA ILE A 53 -11.08 -9.97 0.59
C ILE A 53 -10.12 -9.42 -0.48
N ILE A 54 -8.87 -9.14 -0.12
CA ILE A 54 -7.83 -8.68 -1.06
C ILE A 54 -7.65 -9.71 -2.18
N GLN A 55 -7.59 -11.00 -1.87
CA GLN A 55 -7.45 -12.06 -2.87
C GLN A 55 -8.62 -12.09 -3.87
N LYS A 56 -9.85 -11.80 -3.43
CA LYS A 56 -11.01 -11.70 -4.35
C LYS A 56 -10.85 -10.57 -5.36
N PHE A 57 -10.21 -9.46 -4.99
CA PHE A 57 -9.90 -8.36 -5.90
C PHE A 57 -8.69 -8.65 -6.79
N PHE A 58 -7.70 -9.38 -6.27
CA PHE A 58 -6.46 -9.69 -6.97
C PHE A 58 -6.21 -11.21 -6.98
N PRO A 59 -6.91 -11.98 -7.83
CA PRO A 59 -6.88 -13.45 -7.81
C PRO A 59 -5.51 -14.05 -8.18
N ASN A 60 -4.65 -13.26 -8.81
CA ASN A 60 -3.30 -13.67 -9.21
C ASN A 60 -2.35 -13.81 -8.01
N PHE A 61 -2.69 -13.26 -6.84
CA PHE A 61 -1.88 -13.39 -5.63
C PHE A 61 -2.37 -14.57 -4.78
N SER A 62 -1.43 -15.37 -4.27
CA SER A 62 -1.75 -16.44 -3.33
C SER A 62 -1.92 -15.89 -1.91
N LYS A 63 -2.80 -16.47 -1.10
CA LYS A 63 -2.98 -16.07 0.31
C LYS A 63 -1.66 -16.09 1.09
N GLU A 64 -0.82 -17.09 0.83
CA GLU A 64 0.47 -17.27 1.49
C GLU A 64 1.45 -16.13 1.16
N THR A 65 1.50 -15.70 -0.09
CA THR A 65 2.37 -14.57 -0.49
C THR A 65 1.91 -13.26 0.15
N LEU A 66 0.59 -13.01 0.21
CA LEU A 66 0.01 -11.85 0.89
C LEU A 66 0.30 -11.88 2.39
N LEU A 67 0.15 -13.03 3.04
CA LEU A 67 0.45 -13.19 4.46
C LEU A 67 1.94 -12.97 4.76
N ASN A 68 2.82 -13.52 3.94
CA ASN A 68 4.26 -13.35 4.08
C ASN A 68 4.66 -11.87 3.91
N ASN A 69 4.10 -11.18 2.91
CA ASN A 69 4.34 -9.74 2.72
C ASN A 69 3.92 -8.93 3.94
N TYR A 70 2.77 -9.24 4.53
CA TYR A 70 2.34 -8.59 5.76
C TYR A 70 3.30 -8.86 6.93
N GLN A 71 3.69 -10.12 7.14
CA GLN A 71 4.54 -10.51 8.26
C GLN A 71 5.96 -9.92 8.19
N LYS A 72 6.50 -9.68 6.99
CA LYS A 72 7.84 -9.07 6.80
C LYS A 72 7.96 -7.71 7.47
N GLU A 73 6.89 -6.91 7.45
CA GLU A 73 6.89 -5.56 8.01
C GLU A 73 6.08 -5.47 9.33
N ASN A 74 5.41 -6.56 9.75
CA ASN A 74 4.62 -6.59 10.97
C ASN A 74 5.51 -6.77 12.21
N SER A 75 6.04 -5.65 12.71
CA SER A 75 6.77 -5.56 13.98
C SER A 75 5.95 -4.81 15.03
N LEU A 76 6.15 -5.12 16.31
CA LEU A 76 5.50 -4.43 17.44
C LEU A 76 5.74 -2.91 17.42
N TYR A 77 6.87 -2.48 16.87
CA TYR A 77 7.27 -1.07 16.79
C TYR A 77 6.89 -0.41 15.46
N ASN A 78 6.34 -1.18 14.51
CA ASN A 78 5.86 -0.59 13.26
C ASN A 78 4.44 -0.06 13.47
N HIS A 79 4.30 1.25 13.53
CA HIS A 79 3.01 1.93 13.65
C HIS A 79 2.46 2.41 12.30
N ASN A 80 3.12 2.07 11.19
CA ASN A 80 2.69 2.45 9.84
C ASN A 80 1.79 1.39 9.21
N LEU A 81 1.10 1.79 8.14
CA LEU A 81 0.39 0.85 7.28
C LEU A 81 1.40 -0.07 6.57
N ILE A 82 1.11 -1.36 6.56
CA ILE A 82 1.95 -2.41 5.96
C ILE A 82 1.50 -2.67 4.53
N LYS A 83 2.44 -2.67 3.60
CA LYS A 83 2.16 -2.92 2.19
C LYS A 83 2.02 -4.42 1.92
N VAL A 84 0.83 -4.85 1.53
CA VAL A 84 0.51 -6.27 1.29
C VAL A 84 0.61 -6.62 -0.20
N VAL A 85 0.12 -5.71 -1.06
CA VAL A 85 0.25 -5.78 -2.52
C VAL A 85 0.98 -4.54 -3.00
N GLY A 86 1.98 -4.70 -3.86
CA GLY A 86 2.71 -3.59 -4.46
C GLY A 86 2.62 -3.62 -5.99
N PHE A 87 2.96 -2.49 -6.61
CA PHE A 87 3.15 -2.36 -8.06
C PHE A 87 1.91 -2.71 -8.88
N ILE A 88 0.73 -2.30 -8.44
CA ILE A 88 -0.51 -2.48 -9.20
C ILE A 88 -0.56 -1.39 -10.29
N PRO A 89 -0.64 -1.75 -11.58
CA PRO A 89 -0.76 -0.76 -12.64
C PRO A 89 -2.02 0.09 -12.50
N TYR A 90 -1.94 1.38 -12.84
CA TYR A 90 -3.06 2.32 -12.76
C TYR A 90 -4.35 1.78 -13.40
N ILE A 91 -4.23 1.23 -14.61
CA ILE A 91 -5.37 0.71 -15.39
C ILE A 91 -6.06 -0.45 -14.66
N ALA A 92 -5.27 -1.36 -14.07
CA ALA A 92 -5.82 -2.47 -13.30
C ALA A 92 -6.56 -1.97 -12.04
N MET A 93 -6.01 -0.96 -11.37
CA MET A 93 -6.60 -0.40 -10.16
C MET A 93 -7.87 0.41 -10.42
N GLN A 94 -7.97 1.08 -11.58
CA GLN A 94 -9.07 2.00 -11.89
C GLN A 94 -10.46 1.39 -11.69
N SER A 95 -10.65 0.12 -12.08
CA SER A 95 -11.94 -0.59 -11.92
C SER A 95 -12.19 -1.12 -10.51
N LEU A 96 -11.14 -1.27 -9.70
CA LEU A 96 -11.18 -1.89 -8.37
C LEU A 96 -11.20 -0.85 -7.24
N TYR A 97 -10.63 0.33 -7.49
CA TYR A 97 -10.40 1.37 -6.50
C TYR A 97 -11.65 1.72 -5.68
N ALA A 98 -12.76 2.01 -6.37
CA ALA A 98 -14.01 2.38 -5.71
C ALA A 98 -14.52 1.26 -4.78
N LYS A 99 -14.42 -0.01 -5.19
CA LYS A 99 -14.86 -1.15 -4.39
C LYS A 99 -13.93 -1.38 -3.19
N LEU A 100 -12.63 -1.18 -3.39
CA LEU A 100 -11.63 -1.38 -2.36
C LEU A 100 -11.78 -0.36 -1.22
N ILE A 101 -11.99 0.92 -1.55
CA ILE A 101 -12.18 2.00 -0.56
C ILE A 101 -13.45 1.83 0.29
N GLN A 102 -14.48 1.14 -0.22
CA GLN A 102 -15.67 0.80 0.59
C GLN A 102 -15.37 -0.27 1.66
N THR A 103 -14.25 -0.99 1.53
CA THR A 103 -13.88 -2.05 2.46
C THR A 103 -13.09 -1.46 3.63
N GLN A 104 -13.70 -1.43 4.81
CA GLN A 104 -13.11 -0.79 5.99
C GLN A 104 -11.76 -1.42 6.38
N GLY A 105 -10.78 -0.57 6.67
CA GLY A 105 -9.45 -0.99 7.12
C GLY A 105 -8.59 -1.65 6.04
N ILE A 106 -8.87 -1.38 4.76
CA ILE A 106 -7.98 -1.62 3.62
C ILE A 106 -7.73 -0.29 2.94
N PHE A 107 -6.48 -0.01 2.57
CA PHE A 107 -6.06 1.26 1.98
C PHE A 107 -5.35 1.03 0.64
N ALA A 108 -5.45 2.00 -0.28
CA ALA A 108 -4.86 1.94 -1.62
C ALA A 108 -4.29 3.28 -2.08
#